data_AF-A0A7W4ABB4-F1
#
_entry.id   AF-A0A7W4ABB4-F1
#
_cell.length_a   1.000
_cell.length_b   1.000
_cell.length_c   1.000
_cell.angle_alpha   90.00
_cell.angle_beta   90.00
_cell.angle_gamma   90.00
#
_symmetry.space_group_name_H-M   'P 1'
#
loop_
_entity.id
_entity.type
_entity.pdbx_description
1 polymer ?
#
loop_
_entity_poly.entity_id
_entity_poly.type
_entity_poly.pdbx_seq_one_letter_code
_entity_poly.pdbx_strand_id
1 'polypeptide(L)'
;MNFYNNMHPYYCGIDLHARLLYVCIIDNTGLILVHKKIKDDPDALLKLLKPYIGDIVVGVECMHCWYWVADFCKEHTIDFILGHALYMKAIHGGKAKNDKIDSHKIAKLIRGGNFPLAYVYDKDMRATRDLLRRRTKIVRHGADLKAHVANTASQYNLPAHNVNLKNVCDREKMRYYFPDPVVQRSINLNMAILDCYHKELKPLEHYIEQMAKQHNPVHLNILQTINGIGRILALTIIYEIGDINRFSSVQKFASYSRLVKCKAESAGKTYGTQGNKIGNAHLKWAFSEAAVLLLRHNHNANKYLEKLQKRMSKAKALSALAHKLGRCVYFMLKKETVFDEAKFLKS
;
A
#
# COMPACT_ATOMS: atom_id res chain seq x y z
N MET A 1 15.09 2.66 8.48
CA MET A 1 15.24 2.45 7.03
C MET A 1 16.24 1.32 6.86
N ASN A 2 15.97 0.36 5.98
CA ASN A 2 16.87 -0.78 5.78
C ASN A 2 17.67 -0.54 4.50
N PHE A 3 18.98 -0.76 4.56
CA PHE A 3 19.87 -0.69 3.41
C PHE A 3 20.34 -2.10 3.06
N TYR A 4 20.60 -2.31 1.77
CA TYR A 4 21.27 -3.52 1.31
C TYR A 4 22.75 -3.44 1.60
N ASN A 5 23.31 -4.46 2.26
CA ASN A 5 24.69 -4.48 2.73
C ASN A 5 25.44 -5.80 2.40
N ASN A 6 24.85 -6.68 1.60
CA ASN A 6 25.54 -7.90 1.16
C ASN A 6 26.53 -7.58 0.04
N MET A 7 27.67 -8.27 0.07
CA MET A 7 28.74 -8.12 -0.92
C MET A 7 28.55 -9.11 -2.07
N HIS A 8 28.80 -8.64 -3.28
CA HIS A 8 28.75 -9.40 -4.53
C HIS A 8 29.99 -9.10 -5.38
N PRO A 9 30.46 -10.05 -6.21
CA PRO A 9 31.46 -9.75 -7.24
C PRO A 9 30.97 -8.69 -8.24
N TYR A 10 29.68 -8.74 -8.60
CA TYR A 10 29.08 -7.84 -9.58
C TYR A 10 27.79 -7.18 -9.07
N TYR A 11 27.58 -5.92 -9.45
CA TYR A 11 26.41 -5.13 -9.08
C TYR A 11 25.76 -4.56 -10.32
N CYS A 12 24.50 -4.93 -10.56
CA CYS A 12 23.70 -4.45 -11.67
C CYS A 12 22.69 -3.42 -11.19
N GLY A 13 22.76 -2.21 -11.74
CA GLY A 13 21.71 -1.21 -11.62
C GLY A 13 20.95 -1.09 -12.92
N ILE A 14 19.63 -1.23 -12.85
CA ILE A 14 18.75 -1.07 -14.01
C ILE A 14 17.82 0.12 -13.75
N ASP A 15 17.92 1.12 -14.61
CA ASP A 15 16.89 2.15 -14.72
C ASP A 15 15.80 1.62 -15.66
N LEU A 16 14.61 1.40 -15.08
CA LEU A 16 13.49 0.80 -15.79
C LEU A 16 12.73 1.89 -16.55
N HIS A 17 12.28 1.60 -17.77
CA HIS A 17 11.29 2.38 -18.51
C HIS A 17 10.29 1.43 -19.18
N ALA A 18 9.14 1.94 -19.61
CA ALA A 18 8.05 1.14 -20.18
C ALA A 18 8.31 0.54 -21.58
N ARG A 19 9.48 0.82 -22.18
CA ARG A 19 9.85 0.36 -23.55
C ARG A 19 11.32 -0.01 -23.69
N LEU A 20 12.12 0.32 -22.68
CA LEU A 20 13.56 0.38 -22.74
C LEU A 20 14.11 0.16 -21.33
N LEU A 21 15.30 -0.43 -21.25
CA LEU A 21 16.05 -0.55 -20.01
C LEU A 21 17.40 0.11 -20.19
N TYR A 22 17.86 0.81 -19.17
CA TYR A 22 19.26 1.21 -19.07
C TYR A 22 19.96 0.33 -18.04
N VAL A 23 20.87 -0.52 -18.51
CA VAL A 23 21.54 -1.52 -17.68
C VAL A 23 22.98 -1.08 -17.44
N CYS A 24 23.39 -1.01 -16.18
CA CYS A 24 24.78 -0.82 -15.78
C CYS A 24 25.23 -1.96 -14.89
N ILE A 25 26.37 -2.57 -15.20
CA ILE A 25 27.03 -3.59 -14.38
C ILE A 25 28.41 -3.06 -14.02
N ILE A 26 28.71 -3.06 -12.72
CA ILE A 26 30.03 -2.74 -12.19
C ILE A 26 30.57 -3.92 -11.36
N ASP A 27 31.88 -4.05 -11.28
CA ASP A 27 32.53 -5.00 -10.37
C ASP A 27 32.66 -4.44 -8.93
N ASN A 28 33.31 -5.20 -8.04
CA ASN A 28 33.58 -4.77 -6.67
C ASN A 28 34.51 -3.54 -6.58
N THR A 29 35.39 -3.32 -7.56
CA THR A 29 36.31 -2.17 -7.60
C THR A 29 35.59 -0.90 -8.04
N GLY A 30 34.45 -1.06 -8.71
CA GLY A 30 33.66 0.01 -9.30
C GLY A 30 33.94 0.25 -10.78
N LEU A 31 34.70 -0.62 -11.43
CA LEU A 31 34.92 -0.60 -12.87
C LEU A 31 33.61 -0.95 -13.58
N ILE A 32 33.28 -0.20 -14.62
CA ILE A 32 32.08 -0.43 -15.44
C ILE A 32 32.38 -1.53 -16.46
N LEU A 33 31.66 -2.64 -16.37
CA LEU A 33 31.78 -3.77 -17.29
C LEU A 33 30.73 -3.69 -18.41
N VAL A 34 29.51 -3.28 -18.06
CA VAL A 34 28.40 -3.09 -19.00
C VAL A 34 27.73 -1.77 -18.72
N HIS A 35 27.43 -1.00 -19.77
CA HIS A 35 26.59 0.19 -19.67
C HIS A 35 25.83 0.42 -20.97
N LYS A 36 24.68 -0.24 -21.11
CA LYS A 36 23.96 -0.32 -22.39
C LYS A 36 22.47 -0.03 -22.23
N LYS A 37 21.92 0.58 -23.27
CA LYS A 37 20.49 0.70 -23.48
C LYS A 37 20.00 -0.52 -24.27
N ILE A 38 18.97 -1.19 -23.78
CA ILE A 38 18.33 -2.33 -24.45
C ILE A 38 16.82 -2.12 -24.51
N LYS A 39 16.13 -2.91 -25.34
CA LYS A 39 14.67 -3.04 -25.25
C LYS A 39 14.29 -3.74 -23.94
N ASP A 40 13.07 -3.53 -23.47
CA ASP A 40 12.46 -4.23 -22.33
C ASP A 40 12.10 -5.68 -22.68
N ASP A 41 13.12 -6.44 -23.08
CA ASP A 41 13.00 -7.79 -23.59
C ASP A 41 13.79 -8.77 -22.69
N PRO A 42 13.16 -9.84 -22.19
CA PRO A 42 13.82 -10.82 -21.32
C PRO A 42 15.06 -11.46 -21.96
N ASP A 43 15.03 -11.77 -23.26
CA ASP A 43 16.16 -12.40 -23.95
C ASP A 43 17.35 -11.45 -24.07
N ALA A 44 17.08 -10.18 -24.39
CA ALA A 44 18.09 -9.13 -24.41
C ALA A 44 18.73 -8.93 -23.02
N LEU A 45 17.93 -8.97 -21.95
CA LEU A 45 18.43 -8.87 -20.58
C LEU A 45 19.26 -10.11 -20.19
N LEU A 46 18.78 -11.32 -20.51
CA LEU A 46 19.49 -12.57 -20.25
C LEU A 46 20.85 -12.59 -20.96
N LYS A 47 20.90 -12.17 -22.22
CA LYS A 47 22.16 -12.08 -22.98
C LYS A 47 23.20 -11.21 -22.30
N LEU A 48 22.79 -10.12 -21.65
CA LEU A 48 23.71 -9.25 -20.89
C LEU A 48 24.12 -9.86 -19.54
N LEU A 49 23.19 -10.51 -18.84
CA LEU A 49 23.44 -11.02 -17.49
C LEU A 49 24.11 -12.40 -17.47
N LYS A 50 23.97 -13.19 -18.54
CA LYS A 50 24.48 -14.58 -18.63
C LYS A 50 25.91 -14.78 -18.13
N PRO A 51 26.90 -13.89 -18.40
CA PRO A 51 28.26 -14.06 -17.90
C PRO A 51 28.43 -13.89 -16.39
N TYR A 52 27.43 -13.34 -15.69
CA TYR A 52 27.51 -12.93 -14.29
C TYR A 52 26.51 -13.66 -13.38
N ILE A 53 25.68 -14.54 -13.93
CA ILE A 53 24.69 -15.30 -13.15
C ILE A 53 25.40 -16.14 -12.07
N GLY A 54 24.89 -16.07 -10.84
CA GLY A 54 25.49 -16.68 -9.65
C GLY A 54 26.30 -15.70 -8.80
N ASP A 55 26.85 -14.63 -9.42
CA ASP A 55 27.76 -13.68 -8.78
C ASP A 55 27.28 -12.23 -8.84
N ILE A 56 26.01 -12.02 -9.23
CA ILE A 56 25.43 -10.70 -9.47
C ILE A 56 24.17 -10.45 -8.68
N VAL A 57 24.08 -9.23 -8.14
CA VAL A 57 22.83 -8.67 -7.63
C VAL A 57 22.28 -7.61 -8.59
N VAL A 58 20.98 -7.73 -8.91
CA VAL A 58 20.23 -6.77 -9.72
C VAL A 58 19.37 -5.88 -8.82
N GLY A 59 19.59 -4.57 -8.90
CA GLY A 59 18.77 -3.56 -8.24
C GLY A 59 18.01 -2.70 -9.23
N VAL A 60 16.74 -2.44 -8.92
CA VAL A 60 15.86 -1.52 -9.66
C VAL A 60 15.16 -0.56 -8.71
N GLU A 61 14.82 0.66 -9.14
CA GLU A 61 13.92 1.52 -8.38
C GLU A 61 12.47 1.01 -8.45
N CYS A 62 11.72 1.13 -7.35
CA CYS A 62 10.31 0.78 -7.31
C CYS A 62 9.46 1.70 -8.21
N MET A 63 9.14 1.21 -9.41
CA MET A 63 8.19 1.82 -10.34
C MET A 63 7.16 0.80 -10.87
N HIS A 64 6.41 1.11 -11.92
CA HIS A 64 5.27 0.25 -12.31
C HIS A 64 5.67 -1.05 -13.03
N CYS A 65 6.88 -1.16 -13.59
CA CYS A 65 7.30 -2.32 -14.40
C CYS A 65 8.41 -3.19 -13.76
N TRP A 66 8.60 -3.17 -12.43
CA TRP A 66 9.60 -4.05 -11.80
C TRP A 66 9.17 -5.52 -11.68
N TYR A 67 7.88 -5.84 -11.78
CA TYR A 67 7.35 -7.19 -11.54
C TYR A 67 8.02 -8.25 -12.41
N TRP A 68 8.07 -8.01 -13.72
CA TRP A 68 8.64 -8.97 -14.66
C TRP A 68 10.15 -9.13 -14.45
N VAL A 69 10.86 -8.06 -14.06
CA VAL A 69 12.30 -8.14 -13.75
C VAL A 69 12.55 -8.96 -12.49
N ALA A 70 11.73 -8.78 -11.45
CA ALA A 70 11.83 -9.61 -10.25
C ALA A 70 11.54 -11.09 -10.55
N ASP A 71 10.53 -11.36 -11.38
CA ASP A 71 10.17 -12.72 -11.78
C ASP A 71 11.27 -13.36 -12.65
N PHE A 72 11.79 -12.61 -13.62
CA PHE A 72 12.92 -13.00 -14.45
C PHE A 72 14.15 -13.34 -13.60
N CYS A 73 14.50 -12.47 -12.63
CA CYS A 73 15.63 -12.73 -11.74
C CYS A 73 15.40 -14.00 -10.91
N LYS A 74 14.19 -14.21 -10.39
CA LYS A 74 13.85 -15.43 -9.64
C LYS A 74 13.97 -16.69 -10.51
N GLU A 75 13.48 -16.65 -11.75
CA GLU A 75 13.52 -17.77 -12.71
C GLU A 75 14.94 -18.13 -13.13
N HIS A 76 15.84 -17.15 -13.18
CA HIS A 76 17.26 -17.35 -13.52
C HIS A 76 18.21 -17.45 -12.30
N THR A 77 17.68 -17.55 -11.08
CA THR A 77 18.47 -17.63 -9.83
C THR A 77 19.44 -16.45 -9.68
N ILE A 78 18.96 -15.24 -9.98
CA ILE A 78 19.69 -13.98 -9.85
C ILE A 78 19.18 -13.25 -8.61
N ASP A 79 20.09 -12.78 -7.76
CA ASP A 79 19.74 -11.98 -6.59
C ASP A 79 19.09 -10.66 -7.03
N PHE A 80 17.91 -10.37 -6.49
CA PHE A 80 17.13 -9.20 -6.85
C PHE A 80 16.76 -8.36 -5.64
N ILE A 81 16.97 -7.05 -5.76
CA ILE A 81 16.60 -6.07 -4.74
C ILE A 81 15.81 -4.91 -5.34
N LEU A 82 14.83 -4.43 -4.58
CA LEU A 82 13.96 -3.33 -4.99
C LEU A 82 14.27 -2.08 -4.18
N GLY A 83 14.46 -0.96 -4.87
CA GLY A 83 14.81 0.33 -4.30
C GLY A 83 13.58 1.11 -3.84
N HIS A 84 13.59 1.63 -2.62
CA HIS A 84 12.50 2.43 -2.09
C HIS A 84 12.48 3.84 -2.73
N ALA A 85 11.54 4.11 -3.63
CA ALA A 85 11.48 5.31 -4.46
C ALA A 85 11.66 6.65 -3.70
N LEU A 86 11.00 6.83 -2.55
CA LEU A 86 11.16 8.06 -1.76
C LEU A 86 12.61 8.30 -1.31
N TYR A 87 13.29 7.22 -0.91
CA TYR A 87 14.63 7.32 -0.36
C TYR A 87 15.70 7.30 -1.43
N MET A 88 15.46 6.58 -2.54
CA MET A 88 16.26 6.69 -3.75
C MET A 88 16.36 8.15 -4.20
N LYS A 89 15.23 8.86 -4.22
CA LYS A 89 15.18 10.31 -4.50
C LYS A 89 15.91 11.17 -3.46
N ALA A 90 15.85 10.83 -2.18
CA ALA A 90 16.52 11.60 -1.12
C ALA A 90 18.04 11.48 -1.18
N ILE A 91 18.55 10.32 -1.61
CA ILE A 91 19.99 10.09 -1.81
C ILE A 91 20.46 10.74 -3.13
N HIS A 92 19.52 11.17 -3.99
CA HIS A 92 19.78 11.74 -5.29
C HIS A 92 19.88 13.28 -5.23
N GLY A 93 21.10 13.83 -5.36
CA GLY A 93 21.37 15.27 -5.33
C GLY A 93 22.17 15.82 -6.53
N GLY A 94 22.27 15.06 -7.63
CA GLY A 94 23.05 15.47 -8.79
C GLY A 94 22.34 16.50 -9.67
N LYS A 95 23.07 17.49 -10.20
CA LYS A 95 22.53 18.49 -11.16
C LYS A 95 22.06 17.88 -12.48
N ALA A 96 22.66 16.77 -12.92
CA ALA A 96 22.33 16.08 -14.16
C ALA A 96 21.51 14.80 -13.90
N LYS A 97 20.45 14.63 -14.69
CA LYS A 97 19.55 13.49 -14.65
C LYS A 97 19.35 12.92 -16.06
N ASN A 98 19.78 11.68 -16.27
CA ASN A 98 19.45 10.88 -17.45
C ASN A 98 19.55 9.38 -17.11
N ASP A 99 18.89 8.55 -17.90
CA ASP A 99 18.77 7.10 -17.65
C ASP A 99 20.14 6.41 -17.49
N LYS A 100 21.14 6.84 -18.27
CA LYS A 100 22.52 6.35 -18.21
C LYS A 100 23.14 6.58 -16.84
N ILE A 101 23.03 7.80 -16.35
CA ILE A 101 23.58 8.18 -15.04
C ILE A 101 22.82 7.46 -13.93
N ASP A 102 21.50 7.30 -14.07
CA ASP A 102 20.64 6.75 -13.03
C ASP A 102 20.87 5.24 -12.85
N SER A 103 21.05 4.47 -13.93
CA SER A 103 21.41 3.05 -13.83
C SER A 103 22.77 2.83 -13.15
N HIS A 104 23.78 3.68 -13.45
CA HIS A 104 25.10 3.61 -12.80
C HIS A 104 25.06 4.02 -11.33
N LYS A 105 24.26 5.04 -11.00
CA LYS A 105 24.02 5.45 -9.60
C LYS A 105 23.40 4.30 -8.81
N ILE A 106 22.42 3.60 -9.37
CA ILE A 106 21.84 2.41 -8.73
C ILE A 106 22.94 1.39 -8.43
N ALA A 107 23.72 0.99 -9.43
CA ALA A 107 24.80 0.01 -9.25
C ALA A 107 25.79 0.43 -8.14
N LYS A 108 26.18 1.72 -8.13
CA LYS A 108 27.05 2.29 -7.09
C LYS A 108 26.43 2.29 -5.70
N LEU A 109 25.13 2.57 -5.57
CA LEU A 109 24.43 2.53 -4.28
C LEU A 109 24.42 1.12 -3.70
N ILE A 110 24.24 0.10 -4.55
CA ILE A 110 24.27 -1.30 -4.13
C ILE A 110 25.67 -1.65 -3.63
N ARG A 111 26.70 -1.39 -4.45
CA ARG A 111 28.11 -1.63 -4.10
C ARG A 111 28.52 -0.93 -2.80
N GLY A 112 28.05 0.30 -2.61
CA GLY A 112 28.39 1.12 -1.44
C GLY A 112 27.62 0.78 -0.17
N GLY A 113 26.75 -0.24 -0.17
CA GLY A 113 25.95 -0.61 1.00
C GLY A 113 24.86 0.43 1.35
N ASN A 114 24.53 1.34 0.43
CA ASN A 114 23.65 2.49 0.64
C ASN A 114 22.35 2.39 -0.17
N PHE A 115 22.06 1.22 -0.76
CA PHE A 115 20.85 1.01 -1.53
C PHE A 115 19.63 0.78 -0.61
N PRO A 116 18.63 1.67 -0.61
CA PRO A 116 17.51 1.59 0.32
C PRO A 116 16.46 0.57 -0.11
N LEU A 117 16.19 -0.43 0.73
CA LEU A 117 15.32 -1.54 0.38
C LEU A 117 13.82 -1.21 0.48
N ALA A 118 13.09 -1.59 -0.56
CA ALA A 118 11.67 -1.81 -0.58
C ALA A 118 11.37 -3.32 -0.61
N TYR A 119 10.12 -3.68 -0.32
CA TYR A 119 9.71 -5.08 -0.30
C TYR A 119 9.29 -5.57 -1.67
N VAL A 120 10.00 -6.60 -2.12
CA VAL A 120 9.63 -7.42 -3.27
C VAL A 120 8.45 -8.28 -2.86
N TYR A 121 7.25 -7.88 -3.26
CA TYR A 121 6.04 -8.62 -2.92
C TYR A 121 5.95 -9.92 -3.73
N ASP A 122 5.42 -10.97 -3.12
CA ASP A 122 5.36 -12.30 -3.72
C ASP A 122 4.58 -12.33 -5.04
N LYS A 123 5.07 -13.10 -6.02
CA LYS A 123 4.48 -13.26 -7.37
C LYS A 123 3.05 -13.74 -7.29
N ASP A 124 2.81 -14.74 -6.45
CA ASP A 124 1.52 -15.45 -6.40
C ASP A 124 0.41 -14.55 -5.86
N MET A 125 0.74 -13.64 -4.94
CA MET A 125 -0.22 -12.75 -4.30
C MET A 125 -0.31 -11.36 -4.95
N ARG A 126 0.65 -10.97 -5.80
CA ARG A 126 0.77 -9.62 -6.40
C ARG A 126 -0.50 -9.20 -7.14
N ALA A 127 -0.99 -10.04 -8.05
CA ALA A 127 -2.16 -9.74 -8.88
C ALA A 127 -3.42 -9.51 -8.04
N THR A 128 -3.64 -10.31 -7.01
CA THR A 128 -4.82 -10.19 -6.15
C THR A 128 -4.77 -8.94 -5.28
N ARG A 129 -3.60 -8.59 -4.73
CA ARG A 129 -3.39 -7.32 -4.02
C ARG A 129 -3.71 -6.13 -4.92
N ASP A 130 -3.20 -6.14 -6.16
CA ASP A 130 -3.38 -5.03 -7.08
C ASP A 130 -4.85 -4.89 -7.51
N LEU A 131 -5.55 -6.01 -7.68
CA LEU A 131 -7.00 -6.04 -7.91
C LEU A 131 -7.78 -5.43 -6.73
N LEU A 132 -7.39 -5.73 -5.48
CA LEU A 132 -7.98 -5.14 -4.29
C LEU A 132 -7.72 -3.62 -4.18
N ARG A 133 -6.51 -3.18 -4.54
CA ARG A 133 -6.18 -1.75 -4.64
C ARG A 133 -7.02 -1.06 -5.72
N ARG A 134 -7.23 -1.71 -6.87
CA ARG A 134 -8.09 -1.21 -7.95
C ARG A 134 -9.55 -1.09 -7.49
N ARG A 135 -10.08 -2.13 -6.83
CA ARG A 135 -11.40 -2.09 -6.18
C ARG A 135 -11.53 -0.89 -5.25
N THR A 136 -10.51 -0.64 -4.42
CA THR A 136 -10.52 0.50 -3.49
C THR A 136 -10.58 1.84 -4.22
N LYS A 137 -9.86 1.98 -5.34
CA LYS A 137 -9.91 3.19 -6.19
C LYS A 137 -11.31 3.39 -6.80
N ILE A 138 -11.93 2.33 -7.30
CA ILE A 138 -13.30 2.37 -7.87
C ILE A 138 -14.33 2.77 -6.81
N VAL A 139 -14.24 2.22 -5.60
CA VAL A 139 -15.15 2.58 -4.51
C VAL A 139 -15.00 4.04 -4.08
N ARG A 140 -13.77 4.56 -4.04
CA ARG A 140 -13.51 5.98 -3.76
C ARG A 140 -14.08 6.87 -4.86
N HIS A 141 -13.85 6.53 -6.12
CA HIS A 141 -14.47 7.25 -7.23
C HIS A 141 -16.00 7.25 -7.13
N GLY A 142 -16.62 6.11 -6.79
CA GLY A 142 -18.05 6.05 -6.52
C GLY A 142 -18.51 6.92 -5.33
N ALA A 143 -17.65 7.17 -4.35
CA ALA A 143 -17.95 8.13 -3.28
C ALA A 143 -17.87 9.57 -3.79
N ASP A 144 -16.88 9.89 -4.63
CA ASP A 144 -16.71 11.21 -5.25
C ASP A 144 -17.91 11.55 -6.15
N LEU A 145 -18.42 10.59 -6.93
CA LEU A 145 -19.63 10.77 -7.74
C LEU A 145 -20.88 11.09 -6.90
N LYS A 146 -21.01 10.48 -5.71
CA LYS A 146 -22.12 10.76 -4.77
C LYS A 146 -21.96 12.12 -4.10
N ALA A 147 -20.73 12.46 -3.71
CA ALA A 147 -20.41 13.77 -3.16
C ALA A 147 -20.68 14.87 -4.19
N HIS A 148 -20.34 14.63 -5.46
CA HIS A 148 -20.68 15.54 -6.56
C HIS A 148 -22.18 15.81 -6.60
N VAL A 149 -23.04 14.80 -6.53
CA VAL A 149 -24.51 14.98 -6.54
C VAL A 149 -24.98 15.87 -5.39
N ALA A 150 -24.48 15.62 -4.17
CA ALA A 150 -24.80 16.44 -3.00
C ALA A 150 -24.29 17.89 -3.15
N ASN A 151 -23.07 18.06 -3.66
CA ASN A 151 -22.47 19.37 -3.89
C ASN A 151 -23.21 20.15 -4.98
N THR A 152 -23.66 19.49 -6.06
CA THR A 152 -24.45 20.11 -7.12
C THR A 152 -25.77 20.64 -6.55
N ALA A 153 -26.46 19.88 -5.68
CA ALA A 153 -27.66 20.39 -5.01
C ALA A 153 -27.36 21.69 -4.22
N SER A 154 -26.26 21.71 -3.46
CA SER A 154 -25.83 22.92 -2.74
C SER A 154 -25.44 24.08 -3.67
N GLN A 155 -24.80 23.81 -4.81
CA GLN A 155 -24.36 24.83 -5.76
C GLN A 155 -25.54 25.61 -6.36
N TYR A 156 -26.66 24.93 -6.59
CA TYR A 156 -27.89 25.53 -7.08
C TYR A 156 -28.87 25.92 -5.97
N ASN A 157 -28.41 25.96 -4.71
CA ASN A 157 -29.22 26.28 -3.53
C ASN A 157 -30.51 25.45 -3.41
N LEU A 158 -30.46 24.18 -3.83
CA LEU A 158 -31.56 23.24 -3.69
C LEU A 158 -31.53 22.59 -2.30
N PRO A 159 -32.67 22.11 -1.79
CA PRO A 159 -32.72 21.34 -0.55
C PRO A 159 -31.73 20.17 -0.54
N ALA A 160 -31.37 19.71 0.65
CA ALA A 160 -30.64 18.45 0.77
C ALA A 160 -31.55 17.29 0.31
N HIS A 161 -31.08 16.51 -0.66
CA HIS A 161 -31.88 15.41 -1.23
C HIS A 161 -32.14 14.27 -0.21
N ASN A 162 -31.34 14.15 0.87
CA ASN A 162 -31.44 13.11 1.91
C ASN A 162 -31.50 11.66 1.36
N VAL A 163 -31.02 11.46 0.14
CA VAL A 163 -31.02 10.16 -0.57
C VAL A 163 -29.74 9.40 -0.27
N ASN A 164 -29.87 8.13 0.12
CA ASN A 164 -28.73 7.24 0.23
C ASN A 164 -28.39 6.61 -1.13
N LEU A 165 -27.60 7.31 -1.93
CA LEU A 165 -27.18 6.89 -3.27
C LEU A 165 -26.38 5.57 -3.32
N LYS A 166 -26.05 4.97 -2.16
CA LYS A 166 -25.56 3.58 -2.11
C LYS A 166 -26.62 2.61 -2.62
N ASN A 167 -27.88 2.82 -2.24
CA ASN A 167 -29.00 1.96 -2.59
C ASN A 167 -29.45 2.27 -4.02
N VAL A 168 -29.61 1.24 -4.86
CA VAL A 168 -29.97 1.43 -6.28
C VAL A 168 -31.37 2.04 -6.39
N CYS A 169 -32.36 1.52 -5.65
CA CYS A 169 -33.74 2.02 -5.71
C CYS A 169 -33.84 3.51 -5.30
N ASP A 170 -32.99 3.96 -4.40
CA ASP A 170 -32.99 5.35 -3.94
C ASP A 170 -32.47 6.31 -5.02
N ARG A 171 -31.67 5.84 -6.00
CA ARG A 171 -31.13 6.68 -7.08
C ARG A 171 -32.22 7.24 -7.99
N GLU A 172 -33.34 6.54 -8.14
CA GLU A 172 -34.47 7.01 -8.95
C GLU A 172 -35.06 8.32 -8.41
N LYS A 173 -34.92 8.59 -7.11
CA LYS A 173 -35.34 9.86 -6.49
C LYS A 173 -34.55 11.07 -7.00
N MET A 174 -33.40 10.85 -7.65
CA MET A 174 -32.62 11.91 -8.28
C MET A 174 -33.05 12.19 -9.72
N ARG A 175 -34.01 11.43 -10.25
CA ARG A 175 -34.55 11.65 -11.59
C ARG A 175 -35.40 12.91 -11.58
N TYR A 176 -35.08 13.85 -12.47
CA TYR A 176 -35.73 15.17 -12.56
C TYR A 176 -35.56 16.05 -11.30
N TYR A 177 -34.57 15.76 -10.45
CA TYR A 177 -34.29 16.56 -9.26
C TYR A 177 -33.78 17.96 -9.60
N PHE A 178 -33.00 18.07 -10.69
CA PHE A 178 -32.42 19.32 -11.14
C PHE A 178 -33.27 19.91 -12.28
N PRO A 179 -33.78 21.15 -12.15
CA PRO A 179 -34.62 21.77 -13.17
C PRO A 179 -33.89 22.00 -14.51
N ASP A 180 -32.60 22.35 -14.44
CA ASP A 180 -31.79 22.54 -15.63
C ASP A 180 -31.45 21.18 -16.27
N PRO A 181 -31.78 20.97 -17.56
CA PRO A 181 -31.60 19.68 -18.22
C PRO A 181 -30.13 19.27 -18.41
N VAL A 182 -29.20 20.23 -18.50
CA VAL A 182 -27.75 19.96 -18.64
C VAL A 182 -27.18 19.50 -17.31
N VAL A 183 -27.58 20.15 -16.21
CA VAL A 183 -27.23 19.71 -14.85
C VAL A 183 -27.78 18.30 -14.59
N GLN A 184 -29.05 18.07 -14.91
CA GLN A 184 -29.66 16.75 -14.76
C GLN A 184 -28.93 15.68 -15.59
N ARG A 185 -28.49 16.02 -16.81
CA ARG A 185 -27.70 15.10 -17.64
C ARG A 185 -26.38 14.68 -16.99
N SER A 186 -25.68 15.62 -16.33
CA SER A 186 -24.46 15.34 -15.56
C SER A 186 -24.72 14.36 -14.41
N ILE A 187 -25.83 14.56 -13.68
CA ILE A 187 -26.23 13.67 -12.59
C ILE A 187 -26.62 12.28 -13.09
N ASN A 188 -27.32 12.21 -14.22
CA ASN A 188 -27.67 10.94 -14.85
C ASN A 188 -26.43 10.14 -15.28
N LEU A 189 -25.37 10.81 -15.77
CA LEU A 189 -24.09 10.17 -16.07
C LEU A 189 -23.47 9.56 -14.80
N ASN A 190 -23.45 10.31 -13.69
CA ASN A 190 -22.96 9.79 -12.41
C ASN A 190 -23.75 8.55 -11.95
N MET A 191 -25.08 8.57 -12.08
CA MET A 191 -25.94 7.43 -11.73
C MET A 191 -25.60 6.19 -12.57
N ALA A 192 -25.47 6.35 -13.89
CA ALA A 192 -25.12 5.24 -14.79
C ALA A 192 -23.77 4.59 -14.42
N ILE A 193 -22.76 5.40 -14.05
CA ILE A 193 -21.47 4.89 -13.58
C ILE A 193 -21.61 4.16 -12.23
N LEU A 194 -22.40 4.70 -11.30
CA LEU A 194 -22.67 4.07 -10.00
C LEU A 194 -23.41 2.74 -10.14
N ASP A 195 -24.30 2.60 -11.12
CA ASP A 195 -25.01 1.35 -11.43
C ASP A 195 -24.04 0.28 -11.94
N CYS A 196 -23.15 0.66 -12.86
CA CYS A 196 -22.08 -0.21 -13.34
C CYS A 196 -21.19 -0.68 -12.17
N TYR A 197 -20.74 0.22 -11.30
CA TYR A 197 -19.92 -0.15 -10.14
C TYR A 197 -20.67 -1.06 -9.17
N HIS A 198 -21.96 -0.82 -8.93
CA HIS A 198 -22.76 -1.68 -8.05
C HIS A 198 -22.82 -3.11 -8.58
N LYS A 199 -23.02 -3.28 -9.89
CA LYS A 199 -23.08 -4.59 -10.55
C LYS A 199 -21.75 -5.35 -10.46
N GLU A 200 -20.63 -4.68 -10.71
CA GLU A 200 -19.31 -5.32 -10.82
C GLU A 200 -18.60 -5.54 -9.48
N LEU A 201 -18.83 -4.68 -8.47
CA LEU A 201 -18.07 -4.76 -7.22
C LEU A 201 -18.37 -6.03 -6.39
N LYS A 202 -19.62 -6.48 -6.33
CA LYS A 202 -20.01 -7.66 -5.53
C LYS A 202 -19.31 -8.95 -6.02
N PRO A 203 -19.37 -9.32 -7.32
CA PRO A 203 -18.65 -10.50 -7.81
C PRO A 203 -17.14 -10.33 -7.70
N LEU A 204 -16.61 -9.14 -7.94
CA LEU A 204 -15.18 -8.85 -7.78
C LEU A 204 -14.68 -9.10 -6.36
N GLU A 205 -15.41 -8.62 -5.35
CA GLU A 205 -15.06 -8.85 -3.95
C GLU A 205 -15.16 -10.32 -3.55
N HIS A 206 -16.09 -11.08 -4.17
CA HIS A 206 -16.17 -12.53 -4.02
C HIS A 206 -14.94 -13.24 -4.59
N TYR A 207 -14.56 -12.89 -5.81
CA TYR A 207 -13.36 -13.44 -6.42
C TYR A 207 -12.10 -13.20 -5.56
N ILE A 208 -11.89 -11.97 -5.08
CA ILE A 208 -10.73 -11.63 -4.23
C ILE A 208 -10.73 -12.45 -2.93
N GLU A 209 -11.89 -12.66 -2.32
CA GLU A 209 -12.00 -13.48 -1.12
C GLU A 209 -11.66 -14.95 -1.38
N GLN A 210 -12.10 -15.53 -2.50
CA GLN A 210 -11.75 -16.90 -2.86
C GLN A 210 -10.23 -17.05 -3.06
N MET A 211 -9.60 -16.10 -3.75
CA MET A 211 -8.14 -16.07 -3.88
C MET A 211 -7.46 -15.97 -2.51
N ALA A 212 -7.99 -15.16 -1.58
CA ALA A 212 -7.43 -15.05 -0.23
C ALA A 212 -7.54 -16.35 0.56
N LYS A 213 -8.63 -17.11 0.40
CA LYS A 213 -8.80 -18.44 1.01
C LYS A 213 -7.81 -19.46 0.46
N GLN A 214 -7.41 -19.33 -0.80
CA GLN A 214 -6.37 -20.17 -1.40
C GLN A 214 -4.97 -19.78 -0.90
N HIS A 215 -4.66 -18.47 -0.82
CA HIS A 215 -3.33 -18.02 -0.42
C HIS A 215 -3.05 -18.18 1.08
N ASN A 216 -3.98 -17.78 1.95
CA ASN A 216 -3.79 -17.86 3.40
C ASN A 216 -5.13 -17.84 4.16
N PRO A 217 -5.82 -19.00 4.27
CA PRO A 217 -7.12 -19.09 4.94
C PRO A 217 -7.01 -18.84 6.45
N VAL A 218 -5.89 -19.23 7.08
CA VAL A 218 -5.67 -19.08 8.54
C VAL A 218 -5.66 -17.61 8.94
N HIS A 219 -4.84 -16.79 8.28
CA HIS A 219 -4.77 -15.35 8.58
C HIS A 219 -6.10 -14.64 8.32
N LEU A 220 -6.85 -15.06 7.28
CA LEU A 220 -8.16 -14.50 6.96
C LEU A 220 -9.15 -14.75 8.10
N ASN A 221 -9.24 -15.99 8.57
CA ASN A 221 -10.12 -16.37 9.67
C ASN A 221 -9.74 -15.65 10.96
N ILE A 222 -8.44 -15.60 11.30
CA ILE A 222 -7.93 -14.91 12.50
C ILE A 222 -8.36 -13.44 12.50
N LEU A 223 -8.19 -12.72 11.39
CA LEU A 223 -8.55 -11.31 11.32
C LEU A 223 -10.06 -11.08 11.45
N GLN A 224 -10.88 -11.98 10.89
CA GLN A 224 -12.33 -11.89 10.97
C GLN A 224 -12.89 -12.16 12.37
N THR A 225 -12.09 -12.69 13.31
CA THR A 225 -12.49 -12.81 14.73
C THR A 225 -12.51 -11.45 15.45
N ILE A 226 -11.88 -10.42 14.90
CA ILE A 226 -11.85 -9.09 15.50
C ILE A 226 -13.15 -8.36 15.16
N ASN A 227 -13.93 -8.00 16.18
CA ASN A 227 -15.09 -7.14 16.00
C ASN A 227 -14.65 -5.81 15.35
N GLY A 228 -15.30 -5.44 14.25
CA GLY A 228 -14.95 -4.27 13.44
C GLY A 228 -14.01 -4.54 12.25
N ILE A 229 -13.43 -5.74 12.13
CA ILE A 229 -12.69 -6.17 10.92
C ILE A 229 -13.58 -7.10 10.08
N GLY A 230 -14.35 -6.49 9.18
CA GLY A 230 -15.11 -7.23 8.18
C GLY A 230 -14.25 -7.69 7.01
N ARG A 231 -14.89 -8.39 6.06
CA ARG A 231 -14.31 -8.93 4.82
C ARG A 231 -13.26 -8.03 4.16
N ILE A 232 -13.64 -6.80 3.77
CA ILE A 232 -12.75 -5.92 3.00
C ILE A 232 -11.54 -5.46 3.82
N LEU A 233 -11.72 -5.22 5.11
CA LEU A 233 -10.62 -4.82 5.99
C LEU A 233 -9.66 -5.97 6.20
N ALA A 234 -10.16 -7.20 6.41
CA ALA A 234 -9.32 -8.39 6.53
C ALA A 234 -8.50 -8.62 5.26
N LEU A 235 -9.14 -8.57 4.08
CA LEU A 235 -8.44 -8.69 2.78
C LEU A 235 -7.38 -7.61 2.61
N THR A 236 -7.70 -6.35 2.96
CA THR A 236 -6.75 -5.23 2.86
C THR A 236 -5.56 -5.45 3.78
N ILE A 237 -5.78 -5.90 5.01
CA ILE A 237 -4.71 -6.15 5.97
C ILE A 237 -3.80 -7.26 5.47
N ILE A 238 -4.32 -8.42 5.04
CA ILE A 238 -3.50 -9.54 4.56
C ILE A 238 -2.65 -9.14 3.36
N TYR A 239 -3.30 -8.58 2.32
CA TYR A 239 -2.59 -8.29 1.08
C TYR A 239 -1.61 -7.12 1.19
N GLU A 240 -1.79 -6.21 2.14
CA GLU A 240 -0.85 -5.10 2.33
C GLU A 240 0.31 -5.46 3.28
N ILE A 241 0.13 -6.48 4.13
CA ILE A 241 1.21 -7.07 4.93
C ILE A 241 2.07 -8.00 4.07
N GLY A 242 1.43 -8.93 3.36
CA GLY A 242 2.09 -10.11 2.80
C GLY A 242 2.46 -11.08 3.92
N ASP A 243 3.70 -11.56 3.91
CA ASP A 243 4.24 -12.31 5.04
C ASP A 243 4.39 -11.41 6.28
N ILE A 244 3.91 -11.87 7.45
CA ILE A 244 4.05 -11.15 8.72
C ILE A 244 5.48 -11.26 9.27
N ASN A 245 6.22 -12.32 8.92
CA ASN A 245 7.53 -12.61 9.46
C ASN A 245 8.63 -11.66 8.97
N ARG A 246 8.44 -11.01 7.82
CA ARG A 246 9.29 -9.91 7.34
C ARG A 246 9.44 -8.73 8.32
N PHE A 247 8.55 -8.60 9.30
CA PHE A 247 8.64 -7.58 10.34
C PHE A 247 9.33 -8.17 11.58
N SER A 248 10.56 -7.71 11.85
CA SER A 248 11.33 -8.21 12.99
C SER A 248 10.81 -7.75 14.36
N SER A 249 9.94 -6.73 14.40
CA SER A 249 9.32 -6.24 15.63
C SER A 249 7.97 -5.58 15.37
N VAL A 250 7.14 -5.54 16.40
CA VAL A 250 5.83 -4.87 16.35
C VAL A 250 5.96 -3.37 16.06
N GLN A 251 7.04 -2.71 16.51
CA GLN A 251 7.30 -1.30 16.22
C GLN A 251 7.57 -1.06 14.73
N LYS A 252 8.34 -1.95 14.06
CA LYS A 252 8.54 -1.86 12.60
C LYS A 252 7.24 -2.06 11.85
N PHE A 253 6.40 -3.00 12.28
CA PHE A 253 5.07 -3.22 11.71
C PHE A 253 4.15 -2.00 11.90
N ALA A 254 4.09 -1.45 13.10
CA ALA A 254 3.26 -0.28 13.42
C ALA A 254 3.74 0.97 12.65
N SER A 255 5.05 1.14 12.49
CA SER A 255 5.65 2.18 11.65
C SER A 255 5.26 2.01 10.18
N TYR A 256 5.41 0.80 9.63
CA TYR A 256 4.96 0.48 8.26
C TYR A 256 3.47 0.75 8.06
N SER A 257 2.63 0.45 9.05
CA SER A 257 1.18 0.68 9.00
C SER A 257 0.74 2.13 9.26
N ARG A 258 1.70 3.06 9.44
CA ARG A 258 1.48 4.47 9.85
C ARG A 258 0.68 4.64 11.15
N LEU A 259 0.85 3.71 12.08
CA LEU A 259 0.15 3.71 13.37
C LEU A 259 0.95 4.37 14.49
N VAL A 260 2.17 4.81 14.20
CA VAL A 260 3.03 5.54 15.14
C VAL A 260 3.22 6.97 14.67
N LYS A 261 3.55 7.85 15.62
CA LYS A 261 4.02 9.21 15.33
C LYS A 261 5.52 9.25 15.51
N CYS A 262 6.24 9.64 14.46
CA CYS A 262 7.68 9.86 14.56
C CYS A 262 7.91 11.28 15.09
N LYS A 263 8.53 11.38 16.26
CA LYS A 263 8.94 12.68 16.80
C LYS A 263 10.06 13.27 15.95
N ALA A 264 10.01 14.57 15.73
CA ALA A 264 11.10 15.33 15.14
C ALA A 264 11.87 16.01 16.27
N GLU A 265 13.06 15.49 16.59
CA GLU A 265 13.89 15.98 17.67
C GLU A 265 15.31 16.24 17.13
N SER A 266 15.93 17.34 17.52
CA SER A 266 17.33 17.66 17.21
C SER A 266 17.93 18.50 18.34
N ALA A 267 19.18 18.18 18.74
CA ALA A 267 19.89 18.87 19.82
C ALA A 267 19.03 19.05 21.11
N GLY A 268 18.23 18.04 21.48
CA GLY A 268 17.33 18.08 22.64
C GLY A 268 16.04 18.90 22.45
N LYS A 269 15.84 19.58 21.32
CA LYS A 269 14.61 20.34 21.00
C LYS A 269 13.62 19.46 20.25
N THR A 270 12.33 19.57 20.60
CA THR A 270 11.22 18.87 19.92
C THR A 270 10.52 19.81 18.94
N TYR A 271 10.47 19.44 17.66
CA TYR A 271 9.83 20.17 16.55
C TYR A 271 8.46 19.57 16.16
N GLY A 272 7.88 18.75 17.03
CA GLY A 272 6.63 18.04 16.78
C GLY A 272 6.85 16.69 16.08
N THR A 273 6.16 16.45 14.97
CA THR A 273 6.17 15.14 14.27
C THR A 273 6.37 15.31 12.78
N GLN A 274 7.14 14.43 12.15
CA GLN A 274 7.41 14.42 10.71
C GLN A 274 7.18 13.04 10.10
N GLY A 275 7.13 12.96 8.76
CA GLY A 275 7.02 11.68 8.06
C GLY A 275 5.64 11.02 8.15
N ASN A 276 4.58 11.75 8.48
CA ASN A 276 3.22 11.21 8.67
C ASN A 276 2.65 10.48 7.44
N LYS A 277 3.21 10.72 6.25
CA LYS A 277 2.83 10.06 4.99
C LYS A 277 3.77 8.92 4.59
N ILE A 278 4.79 8.59 5.39
CA ILE A 278 5.70 7.46 5.14
C ILE A 278 5.06 6.17 5.64
N GLY A 279 5.19 5.08 4.88
CA GLY A 279 4.58 3.77 5.18
C GLY A 279 3.38 3.45 4.28
N ASN A 280 2.57 2.47 4.66
CA ASN A 280 1.46 1.93 3.89
C ASN A 280 0.14 2.66 4.19
N ALA A 281 -0.39 3.40 3.22
CA ALA A 281 -1.64 4.15 3.36
C ALA A 281 -2.89 3.26 3.45
N HIS A 282 -2.86 2.07 2.86
CA HIS A 282 -3.98 1.13 2.89
C HIS A 282 -4.15 0.52 4.27
N LEU A 283 -3.05 0.11 4.92
CA LEU A 283 -3.07 -0.34 6.32
C LEU A 283 -3.49 0.78 7.26
N LYS A 284 -3.00 2.01 7.04
CA LYS A 284 -3.43 3.17 7.84
C LYS A 284 -4.95 3.36 7.78
N TRP A 285 -5.52 3.34 6.58
CA TRP A 285 -6.96 3.41 6.39
C TRP A 285 -7.65 2.23 7.09
N ALA A 286 -7.23 1.00 6.81
CA ALA A 286 -7.89 -0.20 7.32
C ALA A 286 -7.95 -0.25 8.85
N PHE A 287 -6.85 0.05 9.54
CA PHE A 287 -6.81 0.08 11.00
C PHE A 287 -7.57 1.27 11.60
N SER A 288 -7.63 2.40 10.90
CA SER A 288 -8.41 3.55 11.37
C SER A 288 -9.92 3.27 11.27
N GLU A 289 -10.36 2.62 10.18
CA GLU A 289 -11.75 2.15 10.04
C GLU A 289 -12.07 1.07 11.07
N ALA A 290 -11.21 0.06 11.22
CA ALA A 290 -11.39 -1.01 12.19
C ALA A 290 -11.55 -0.47 13.62
N ALA A 291 -10.79 0.55 14.01
CA ALA A 291 -10.91 1.19 15.32
C ALA A 291 -12.27 1.86 15.53
N VAL A 292 -12.84 2.49 14.51
CA VAL A 292 -14.18 3.09 14.59
C VAL A 292 -15.26 2.02 14.60
N LEU A 293 -15.11 0.98 13.78
CA LEU A 293 -16.08 -0.11 13.69
C LEU A 293 -16.11 -0.99 14.94
N LEU A 294 -14.96 -1.21 15.60
CA LEU A 294 -14.87 -1.93 16.86
C LEU A 294 -15.77 -1.32 17.96
N LEU A 295 -15.97 0.00 17.93
CA LEU A 295 -16.79 0.73 18.90
C LEU A 295 -18.30 0.57 18.65
N ARG A 296 -18.71 0.13 17.46
CA ARG A 296 -20.13 -0.03 17.15
C ARG A 296 -20.70 -1.19 17.96
N HIS A 297 -21.76 -0.90 18.73
CA HIS A 297 -22.44 -1.87 19.58
C HIS A 297 -21.52 -2.58 20.59
N ASN A 298 -20.42 -1.94 20.99
CA ASN A 298 -19.45 -2.52 21.92
C ASN A 298 -19.23 -1.61 23.14
N HIS A 299 -19.94 -1.89 24.23
CA HIS A 299 -19.88 -1.09 25.44
C HIS A 299 -18.48 -1.04 26.08
N ASN A 300 -17.79 -2.18 26.10
CA ASN A 300 -16.48 -2.29 26.74
C ASN A 300 -15.41 -1.50 25.97
N ALA A 301 -15.43 -1.56 24.63
CA ALA A 301 -14.54 -0.75 23.81
C ALA A 301 -14.84 0.77 23.91
N ASN A 302 -16.12 1.16 24.03
CA ASN A 302 -16.49 2.56 24.27
C ASN A 302 -15.96 3.07 25.62
N LYS A 303 -16.14 2.30 26.71
CA LYS A 303 -15.54 2.63 28.01
C LYS A 303 -14.02 2.80 27.94
N TYR A 304 -13.35 1.97 27.15
CA TYR A 304 -11.90 2.10 26.94
C TYR A 304 -11.56 3.41 26.20
N LEU A 305 -12.30 3.76 25.15
CA LEU A 305 -12.11 5.02 24.43
C LEU A 305 -12.35 6.24 25.34
N GLU A 306 -13.42 6.23 26.13
CA GLU A 306 -13.73 7.31 27.08
C GLU A 306 -12.59 7.52 28.08
N LYS A 307 -11.99 6.44 28.59
CA LYS A 307 -10.80 6.52 29.46
C LYS A 307 -9.62 7.21 28.75
N LEU A 308 -9.39 6.93 27.47
CA LEU A 308 -8.37 7.63 26.69
C LEU A 308 -8.74 9.10 26.50
N GLN A 309 -10.01 9.40 26.23
CA GLN A 309 -10.50 10.76 25.98
C GLN A 309 -10.36 11.70 27.19
N LYS A 310 -10.29 11.17 28.42
CA LYS A 310 -9.94 11.95 29.61
C LYS A 310 -8.55 12.59 29.55
N ARG A 311 -7.64 12.05 28.72
CA ARG A 311 -6.24 12.48 28.62
C ARG A 311 -5.89 13.09 27.25
N MET A 312 -6.75 12.93 26.23
CA MET A 312 -6.47 13.38 24.87
C MET A 312 -7.74 13.59 24.05
N SER A 313 -7.63 14.34 22.95
CA SER A 313 -8.77 14.55 22.04
C SER A 313 -9.27 13.24 21.42
N LYS A 314 -10.55 13.20 21.01
CA LYS A 314 -11.18 12.02 20.37
C LYS A 314 -10.36 11.47 19.20
N ALA A 315 -9.82 12.35 18.35
CA ALA A 315 -8.98 11.95 17.21
C ALA A 315 -7.67 11.27 17.65
N LYS A 316 -7.04 11.76 18.73
CA LYS A 316 -5.85 11.13 19.33
C LYS A 316 -6.20 9.79 19.97
N ALA A 317 -7.33 9.70 20.67
CA ALA A 317 -7.82 8.47 21.30
C ALA A 317 -8.10 7.37 20.25
N LEU A 318 -8.78 7.69 19.15
CA LEU A 318 -8.99 6.77 18.03
C LEU A 318 -7.68 6.33 17.37
N SER A 319 -6.71 7.24 17.24
CA SER A 319 -5.38 6.89 16.72
C SER A 319 -4.64 5.93 17.64
N ALA A 320 -4.74 6.12 18.95
CA ALA A 320 -4.17 5.21 19.95
C ALA A 320 -4.85 3.83 19.92
N LEU A 321 -6.18 3.79 19.77
CA LEU A 321 -6.93 2.55 19.61
C LEU A 321 -6.53 1.81 18.32
N ALA A 322 -6.40 2.51 17.19
CA ALA A 322 -5.92 1.94 15.93
C ALA A 322 -4.50 1.38 16.06
N HIS A 323 -3.60 2.08 16.76
CA HIS A 323 -2.26 1.57 17.05
C HIS A 323 -2.32 0.29 17.90
N LYS A 324 -3.16 0.27 18.93
CA LYS A 324 -3.36 -0.90 19.77
C LYS A 324 -3.89 -2.10 18.97
N LEU A 325 -4.87 -1.87 18.09
CA LEU A 325 -5.37 -2.88 17.16
C LEU A 325 -4.28 -3.42 16.23
N GLY A 326 -3.46 -2.55 15.63
CA GLY A 326 -2.34 -2.99 14.80
C GLY A 326 -1.34 -3.86 15.57
N ARG A 327 -1.01 -3.49 16.82
CA ARG A 327 -0.16 -4.33 17.68
C ARG A 327 -0.79 -5.69 17.96
N CYS A 328 -2.09 -5.70 18.22
CA CYS A 328 -2.86 -6.95 18.43
C CYS A 328 -2.78 -7.84 17.20
N VAL A 329 -3.09 -7.31 16.02
CA VAL A 329 -3.02 -8.03 14.75
C VAL A 329 -1.63 -8.59 14.48
N TYR A 330 -0.57 -7.83 14.72
CA TYR A 330 0.80 -8.31 14.57
C TYR A 330 1.06 -9.60 15.38
N PHE A 331 0.68 -9.61 16.66
CA PHE A 331 0.89 -10.78 17.51
C PHE A 331 -0.06 -11.93 17.18
N MET A 332 -1.32 -11.63 16.83
CA MET A 332 -2.28 -12.64 16.41
C MET A 332 -1.82 -13.39 15.16
N LEU A 333 -1.29 -12.67 14.15
CA LEU A 333 -0.76 -13.28 12.94
C LEU A 333 0.56 -14.03 13.19
N LYS A 334 1.46 -13.49 14.02
CA LYS A 334 2.74 -14.16 14.38
C LYS A 334 2.55 -15.46 15.17
N LYS A 335 1.49 -15.54 15.99
CA LYS A 335 1.23 -16.67 16.89
C LYS A 335 0.07 -17.55 16.45
N GLU A 336 -0.57 -17.20 15.33
CA GLU A 336 -1.77 -17.84 14.82
C GLU A 336 -2.89 -17.98 15.87
N THR A 337 -3.13 -16.91 16.64
CA THR A 337 -4.16 -16.89 17.70
C THR A 337 -5.33 -15.99 17.34
N VAL A 338 -6.55 -16.40 17.71
CA VAL A 338 -7.78 -15.60 17.56
C VAL A 338 -7.83 -14.40 18.51
N PHE A 339 -8.74 -13.46 18.25
CA PHE A 339 -8.91 -12.25 19.04
C PHE A 339 -9.47 -12.55 20.44
N ASP A 340 -8.81 -12.02 21.46
CA ASP A 340 -9.29 -12.02 22.84
C ASP A 340 -9.55 -10.57 23.27
N GLU A 341 -10.84 -10.22 23.32
CA GLU A 341 -11.26 -8.86 23.68
C GLU A 341 -10.93 -8.50 25.13
N ALA A 342 -11.06 -9.43 26.07
CA ALA A 342 -10.81 -9.15 27.48
C ALA A 342 -9.33 -8.80 27.70
N LYS A 343 -8.43 -9.54 27.06
CA LYS A 343 -6.99 -9.24 27.05
C LYS A 343 -6.67 -7.95 26.29
N PHE A 344 -7.35 -7.73 25.16
CA PHE A 344 -7.20 -6.51 24.37
C PHE A 344 -7.58 -5.27 25.16
N LEU A 345 -8.66 -5.28 25.97
CA LEU A 345 -9.12 -4.09 26.68
C LEU A 345 -8.46 -3.86 28.05
N LYS A 346 -7.86 -4.89 28.67
CA LYS A 346 -7.13 -4.78 29.95
C LYS A 346 -5.76 -4.09 29.85
N SER A 347 -5.14 -4.14 28.67
CA SER A 347 -3.72 -3.76 28.44
C SER A 347 -3.43 -2.29 28.19
#